data_AF-W1YAH8-F1
#
_entry.id   AF-W1YAH8-F1
#
_cell.length_a   1.000
_cell.length_b   1.000
_cell.length_c   1.000
_cell.angle_alpha   90.00
_cell.angle_beta   90.00
_cell.angle_gamma   90.00
#
_symmetry.space_group_name_H-M   'P 1'
#
loop_
_entity.id
_entity.type
_entity.pdbx_description
1 polymer ?
#
loop_
_entity_poly.entity_id
_entity_poly.type
_entity_poly.pdbx_seq_one_letter_code
_entity_poly.pdbx_strand_id
1 'polypeptide(L)'
;IMDELYKQDKVKVILPRHEQALAHAADGYARSTGKVGVCMVTSGPGATNLVTGIATAYADSVPLVCITGQVDLGLMGNDAFQEVDTVGIVRNICKYAVTVRDRKDLGRILKEAF
;
A
#
# COMPACT_ATOMS: atom_id res chain seq x y z
N ILE A 1 -10.93 -1.35 -6.46
CA ILE A 1 -10.14 -2.56 -6.12
C ILE A 1 -10.90 -3.46 -5.15
N MET A 2 -11.37 -2.93 -4.01
CA MET A 2 -12.09 -3.72 -3.00
C MET A 2 -13.29 -4.49 -3.56
N ASP A 3 -14.12 -3.85 -4.38
CA ASP A 3 -15.29 -4.49 -5.01
C ASP A 3 -14.92 -5.73 -5.83
N GLU A 4 -13.78 -5.71 -6.51
CA GLU A 4 -13.33 -6.84 -7.33
C GLU A 4 -12.73 -7.96 -6.48
N LEU A 5 -12.10 -7.61 -5.35
CA LEU A 5 -11.66 -8.59 -4.36
C LEU A 5 -12.84 -9.34 -3.73
N TYR A 6 -13.98 -8.68 -3.53
CA TYR A 6 -15.18 -9.33 -2.97
C TYR A 6 -15.89 -10.29 -3.95
N LYS A 7 -15.58 -10.24 -5.24
CA LYS A 7 -16.18 -11.12 -6.26
C LYS A 7 -15.40 -12.41 -6.49
N GLN A 8 -14.38 -12.69 -5.69
CA GLN A 8 -13.47 -13.81 -5.89
C GLN A 8 -12.99 -14.40 -4.55
N ASP A 9 -12.57 -15.67 -4.56
CA ASP A 9 -12.14 -16.40 -3.35
C ASP A 9 -10.63 -16.74 -3.32
N LYS A 10 -9.86 -16.30 -4.31
CA LYS A 10 -8.40 -16.54 -4.42
C LYS A 10 -7.59 -15.71 -3.42
N VAL A 11 -8.08 -14.54 -3.04
CA VAL A 11 -7.45 -13.65 -2.06
C VAL A 11 -8.36 -13.49 -0.86
N LYS A 12 -7.92 -14.01 0.29
CA LYS A 12 -8.60 -13.81 1.57
C LYS A 12 -8.34 -12.40 2.09
N VAL A 13 -9.38 -11.60 2.21
CA VAL A 13 -9.30 -10.25 2.79
C VAL A 13 -9.43 -10.32 4.30
N ILE A 14 -8.46 -9.74 5.01
CA ILE A 14 -8.52 -9.50 6.46
C ILE A 14 -8.77 -8.02 6.67
N LEU A 15 -9.85 -7.67 7.37
CA LEU A 15 -10.24 -6.28 7.61
C LEU A 15 -9.87 -5.86 9.04
N PRO A 16 -8.77 -5.12 9.24
CA PRO A 16 -8.42 -4.55 10.54
C PRO A 16 -9.29 -3.34 10.86
N ARG A 17 -9.22 -2.88 12.11
CA ARG A 17 -9.93 -1.68 12.58
C ARG A 17 -9.14 -0.38 12.42
N HIS A 18 -7.87 -0.47 12.03
CA HIS A 18 -7.00 0.66 11.77
C HIS A 18 -5.89 0.25 10.79
N GLU A 19 -5.47 1.13 9.89
CA GLU A 19 -4.48 0.82 8.86
C GLU A 19 -3.08 0.60 9.44
N GLN A 20 -2.73 1.24 10.54
CA GLN A 20 -1.49 0.92 11.25
C GLN A 20 -1.47 -0.55 11.72
N ALA A 21 -2.62 -1.04 12.23
CA ALA A 21 -2.75 -2.44 12.61
C ALA A 21 -2.70 -3.37 11.39
N LEU A 22 -3.20 -2.94 10.23
CA LEU A 22 -3.04 -3.65 8.95
C LEU A 22 -1.55 -3.84 8.62
N ALA A 23 -0.77 -2.77 8.70
CA ALA A 23 0.64 -2.79 8.35
C ALA A 23 1.43 -3.74 9.25
N HIS A 24 1.20 -3.66 10.57
CA HIS A 24 1.86 -4.55 11.52
C HIS A 24 1.38 -6.01 11.44
N ALA A 25 0.11 -6.24 11.08
CA ALA A 25 -0.38 -7.60 10.82
C ALA A 25 0.27 -8.21 9.56
N ALA A 26 0.46 -7.43 8.50
CA ALA A 26 1.15 -7.87 7.29
C ALA A 26 2.65 -8.10 7.53
N ASP A 27 3.30 -7.24 8.33
CA ASP A 27 4.68 -7.44 8.80
C ASP A 27 4.81 -8.75 9.58
N GLY A 28 3.92 -9.00 10.56
CA GLY A 28 3.90 -10.25 11.32
C GLY A 28 3.62 -11.49 10.44
N TYR A 29 2.73 -11.36 9.46
CA TYR A 29 2.50 -12.41 8.45
C TYR A 29 3.76 -12.72 7.67
N ALA A 30 4.48 -11.69 7.20
CA ALA A 30 5.69 -11.88 6.43
C ALA A 30 6.78 -12.59 7.24
N ARG A 31 7.00 -12.16 8.49
CA ARG A 31 7.98 -12.78 9.40
C ARG A 31 7.66 -14.23 9.72
N SER A 32 6.39 -14.55 9.97
CA SER A 32 5.97 -15.89 10.40
C SER A 32 5.87 -16.91 9.25
N THR A 33 5.77 -16.44 8.01
CA THR A 33 5.55 -17.33 6.85
C THR A 33 6.69 -17.32 5.84
N GLY A 34 7.59 -16.33 5.88
CA GLY A 34 8.59 -16.09 4.84
C GLY A 34 8.02 -15.60 3.51
N LYS A 35 6.72 -15.26 3.46
CA LYS A 35 6.05 -14.72 2.27
C LYS A 35 5.98 -13.19 2.34
N VAL A 36 5.68 -12.54 1.22
CA VAL A 36 5.47 -11.08 1.17
C VAL A 36 4.15 -10.72 1.87
N GLY A 37 4.20 -9.78 2.82
CA GLY A 37 3.01 -9.18 3.41
C GLY A 37 2.39 -8.16 2.45
N VAL A 38 1.07 -8.16 2.29
CA VAL A 38 0.38 -7.22 1.39
C VAL A 38 -0.65 -6.40 2.18
N CYS A 39 -0.55 -5.07 2.09
CA CYS A 39 -1.52 -4.13 2.63
C CYS A 39 -2.25 -3.40 1.50
N MET A 40 -3.54 -3.12 1.69
CA MET A 40 -4.30 -2.27 0.79
C MET A 40 -5.13 -1.26 1.60
N VAL A 41 -4.98 0.03 1.30
CA VAL A 41 -5.68 1.13 1.98
C VAL A 41 -6.16 2.18 0.98
N THR A 42 -7.03 3.08 1.44
CA THR A 42 -7.49 4.24 0.66
C THR A 42 -6.40 5.33 0.55
N SER A 43 -6.69 6.42 -0.16
CA SER A 43 -5.82 7.60 -0.24
C SER A 43 -5.76 8.37 1.08
N GLY A 44 -5.00 9.47 1.11
CA GLY A 44 -5.00 10.43 2.21
C GLY A 44 -4.79 9.79 3.57
N PRO A 45 -5.77 9.85 4.49
CA PRO A 45 -5.62 9.33 5.86
C PRO A 45 -5.26 7.85 5.92
N GLY A 46 -5.81 7.02 5.02
CA GLY A 46 -5.52 5.59 5.00
C GLY A 46 -4.05 5.32 4.66
N ALA A 47 -3.52 6.05 3.68
CA ALA A 47 -2.13 5.97 3.28
C ALA A 47 -1.18 6.50 4.37
N THR A 48 -1.49 7.63 5.01
CA THR A 48 -0.65 8.19 6.08
C THR A 48 -0.60 7.30 7.32
N ASN A 49 -1.67 6.55 7.60
CA ASN A 49 -1.70 5.61 8.72
C ASN A 49 -0.79 4.38 8.51
N LEU A 50 -0.32 4.12 7.27
CA LEU A 50 0.66 3.06 7.00
C LEU A 50 2.11 3.46 7.32
N VAL A 51 2.41 4.76 7.45
CA VAL A 51 3.78 5.29 7.52
C VAL A 51 4.63 4.59 8.59
N THR A 52 4.07 4.43 9.80
CA THR A 52 4.77 3.75 10.89
C THR A 52 5.11 2.30 10.55
N GLY A 53 4.16 1.55 9.98
CA GLY A 53 4.38 0.15 9.63
C GLY A 53 5.34 -0.03 8.46
N ILE A 54 5.31 0.88 7.48
CA ILE A 54 6.28 0.91 6.37
C ILE A 54 7.69 1.15 6.91
N ALA A 55 7.87 2.13 7.81
CA ALA A 55 9.15 2.40 8.43
C ALA A 55 9.68 1.21 9.25
N THR A 56 8.81 0.53 10.01
CA THR A 56 9.17 -0.70 10.73
C THR A 56 9.66 -1.79 9.77
N ALA A 57 8.88 -2.10 8.74
CA ALA A 57 9.24 -3.15 7.79
C ALA A 57 10.54 -2.82 7.03
N TYR A 58 10.75 -1.54 6.68
CA TYR A 58 11.96 -1.08 6.00
C TYR A 58 13.21 -1.23 6.89
N ALA A 59 13.14 -0.79 8.14
CA ALA A 59 14.26 -0.91 9.08
C ALA A 59 14.63 -2.38 9.36
N ASP A 60 13.63 -3.25 9.45
CA ASP A 60 13.82 -4.67 9.79
C ASP A 60 13.97 -5.59 8.57
N SER A 61 14.04 -5.02 7.36
CA SER A 61 14.15 -5.77 6.10
C SER A 61 13.04 -6.81 5.88
N VAL A 62 11.81 -6.47 6.27
CA VAL A 62 10.63 -7.34 6.11
C VAL A 62 10.01 -7.13 4.73
N PRO A 63 9.70 -8.20 3.98
CA PRO A 63 9.08 -8.07 2.67
C PRO A 63 7.62 -7.63 2.79
N LEU A 64 7.35 -6.38 2.41
CA LEU A 64 6.03 -5.74 2.49
C LEU A 64 5.71 -4.99 1.20
N VAL A 65 4.52 -5.21 0.65
CA VAL A 65 3.96 -4.45 -0.49
C VAL A 65 2.71 -3.71 -0.03
N CYS A 66 2.72 -2.39 -0.15
CA CYS A 66 1.58 -1.53 0.21
C CYS A 66 0.93 -0.94 -1.04
N ILE A 67 -0.36 -1.21 -1.22
CA ILE A 67 -1.19 -0.66 -2.29
C ILE A 67 -2.06 0.45 -1.68
N THR A 68 -1.93 1.66 -2.19
CA THR A 68 -2.69 2.82 -1.72
C THR A 68 -3.59 3.35 -2.83
N GLY A 69 -4.77 3.84 -2.45
CA GLY A 69 -5.59 4.68 -3.34
C GLY A 69 -4.94 6.04 -3.56
N GLN A 70 -5.36 6.73 -4.62
CA GLN A 70 -5.02 8.13 -4.87
C GLN A 70 -6.21 8.81 -5.57
N VAL A 71 -6.26 10.13 -5.50
CA VAL A 71 -7.18 10.93 -6.32
C VAL A 71 -6.91 10.73 -7.82
N ASP A 72 -7.89 11.09 -8.65
CA ASP A 72 -7.73 11.05 -10.10
C ASP A 72 -6.52 11.86 -10.57
N LEU A 73 -5.84 11.40 -11.62
CA LEU A 73 -4.60 12.02 -12.11
C LEU A 73 -4.75 13.50 -12.47
N GLY A 74 -5.93 13.93 -12.95
CA GLY A 74 -6.20 15.33 -13.27
C GLY A 74 -6.41 16.22 -12.04
N LEU A 75 -6.64 15.63 -10.87
CA LEU A 75 -6.81 16.32 -9.59
C LEU A 75 -5.51 16.36 -8.77
N MET A 76 -4.50 15.56 -9.13
CA MET A 76 -3.24 15.55 -8.41
C MET A 76 -2.53 16.93 -8.50
N GLY A 77 -2.10 17.43 -7.34
CA GLY A 77 -1.45 18.72 -7.15
C GLY A 77 -2.42 19.87 -6.87
N ASN A 78 -3.71 19.61 -6.70
CA ASN A 78 -4.75 20.64 -6.57
C ASN A 78 -5.39 20.69 -5.17
N ASP A 79 -4.74 20.09 -4.16
CA ASP A 79 -5.27 19.95 -2.79
C ASP A 79 -6.68 19.32 -2.78
N ALA A 80 -6.85 18.28 -3.60
CA ALA A 80 -8.12 17.59 -3.73
C ALA A 80 -8.50 16.85 -2.43
N PHE A 81 -9.78 16.52 -2.28
CA PHE A 81 -10.26 15.80 -1.10
C PHE A 81 -9.51 14.46 -0.90
N GLN A 82 -8.93 14.29 0.29
CA GLN A 82 -8.09 13.13 0.64
C GLN A 82 -6.86 12.92 -0.26
N GLU A 83 -6.38 13.99 -0.90
CA GLU A 83 -5.10 13.98 -1.59
C GLU A 83 -3.94 14.09 -0.59
N VAL A 84 -2.94 13.21 -0.76
CA VAL A 84 -1.65 13.27 -0.05
C VAL A 84 -0.56 12.76 -0.99
N ASP A 85 0.62 13.39 -0.98
CA ASP A 85 1.82 12.87 -1.66
C ASP A 85 2.41 11.67 -0.91
N THR A 86 1.75 10.52 -1.04
CA THR A 86 2.18 9.27 -0.39
C THR A 86 3.59 8.86 -0.81
N VAL A 87 3.94 9.00 -2.09
CA VAL A 87 5.27 8.64 -2.61
C VAL A 87 6.34 9.53 -1.99
N GLY A 88 6.09 10.84 -1.88
CA GLY A 88 6.99 11.77 -1.19
C GLY A 88 7.17 11.43 0.29
N ILE A 89 6.08 11.17 1.02
CA ILE A 89 6.11 10.83 2.45
C ILE A 89 6.96 9.59 2.72
N VAL A 90 6.79 8.53 1.93
CA VAL A 90 7.45 7.23 2.21
C VAL A 90 8.81 7.07 1.54
N ARG A 91 9.26 8.05 0.74
CA ARG A 91 10.47 7.95 -0.11
C ARG A 91 11.72 7.49 0.64
N ASN A 92 11.90 7.92 1.88
CA ASN A 92 13.09 7.62 2.68
C ASN A 92 12.90 6.43 3.65
N ILE A 93 11.72 5.83 3.66
CA ILE A 93 11.35 4.72 4.55
C ILE A 93 10.77 3.54 3.79
N CYS A 94 10.98 3.45 2.48
CA CYS A 94 10.60 2.31 1.66
C CYS A 94 11.71 1.96 0.67
N LYS A 95 11.70 0.72 0.16
CA LYS A 95 12.65 0.27 -0.86
C LYS A 95 12.36 0.86 -2.24
N TYR A 96 11.08 1.04 -2.56
CA TYR A 96 10.59 1.55 -3.83
C TYR A 96 9.15 2.04 -3.66
N ALA A 97 8.82 3.20 -4.24
CA ALA A 97 7.47 3.75 -4.27
C ALA A 97 7.22 4.47 -5.60
N VAL A 98 6.03 4.26 -6.17
CA VAL A 98 5.65 4.83 -7.46
C VAL A 98 4.14 5.04 -7.53
N THR A 99 3.70 6.07 -8.26
CA THR A 99 2.30 6.26 -8.65
C THR A 99 2.09 5.67 -10.03
N VAL A 100 1.11 4.76 -10.17
CA VAL A 100 0.70 4.24 -11.48
C VAL A 100 -0.04 5.34 -12.24
N ARG A 101 0.52 5.79 -13.36
CA ARG A 101 -0.05 6.87 -14.20
C ARG A 101 -0.74 6.36 -15.47
N ASP A 102 -0.39 5.18 -15.95
CA ASP A 102 -1.06 4.50 -17.05
C ASP A 102 -1.49 3.11 -16.59
N ARG A 103 -2.74 2.74 -16.88
CA ARG A 103 -3.27 1.40 -16.62
C ARG A 103 -2.43 0.30 -17.28
N LYS A 104 -1.82 0.57 -18.44
CA LYS A 104 -0.95 -0.39 -19.16
C LYS A 104 0.28 -0.78 -18.35
N ASP A 105 0.77 0.11 -17.49
CA ASP A 105 1.94 -0.14 -16.65
C ASP A 105 1.64 -0.97 -15.40
N LEU A 106 0.37 -1.08 -14.99
CA LEU A 106 -0.02 -1.68 -13.71
C LEU A 106 0.56 -3.10 -13.53
N GLY A 107 0.48 -3.94 -14.56
CA GLY A 107 0.99 -5.32 -14.48
C GLY A 107 2.50 -5.39 -14.31
N ARG A 108 3.25 -4.52 -15.01
CA ARG A 108 4.71 -4.42 -14.89
C ARG A 108 5.10 -3.90 -13.51
N ILE A 109 4.48 -2.81 -13.04
CA ILE A 109 4.76 -2.19 -11.74
C ILE A 109 4.47 -3.16 -10.60
N LEU A 110 3.36 -3.92 -10.66
CA LEU A 110 3.07 -4.94 -9.67
C LEU A 110 4.15 -6.03 -9.66
N LYS A 111 4.67 -6.44 -10.82
CA LYS A 111 5.75 -7.43 -10.89
C LYS A 111 7.08 -6.89 -10.35
N GLU A 112 7.36 -5.60 -10.51
CA GLU A 112 8.56 -4.94 -9.96
C GLU A 112 8.49 -4.76 -8.44
N ALA A 113 7.27 -4.67 -7.87
CA ALA A 113 7.06 -4.46 -6.44
C ALA A 113 7.30 -5.71 -5.57
N PHE A 114 7.15 -6.92 -6.12
CA PHE A 114 7.34 -8.20 -5.43
C PHE A 114 8.73 -8.79 -5.69
#